data_AF-A0A430HGT7-F1
#
_entry.id   AF-A0A430HGT7-F1
#
_cell.length_a   1.000
_cell.length_b   1.000
_cell.length_c   1.000
_cell.angle_alpha   90.00
_cell.angle_beta   90.00
_cell.angle_gamma   90.00
#
_symmetry.space_group_name_H-M   'P 1'
#
loop_
_entity.id
_entity.type
_entity.pdbx_description
1 polymer ?
#
loop_
_entity_poly.entity_id
_entity_poly.type
_entity_poly.pdbx_seq_one_letter_code
_entity_poly.pdbx_strand_id
1 'polypeptide(L)'
;MSTQPASTEQVWTWLGEVSDPEIPVISVVDLGIVRAVDWDDATCVVTITPTYSGCPAMTVIADAVREALHGHGVPHVRLVNQLSPAWTTDWMSEAGKAALKGYGIAPPAQQVVDITGLRSGLHAGVKRVAAPKLVVVCPNCGSRHTALTSQFGSTPCKALYKCLDCREPFDYFKCH
;
A
#
# COMPACT_ATOMS: atom_id res chain seq x y z
N MET A 1 -15.98 -4.94 36.53
CA MET A 1 -16.60 -5.14 35.20
C MET A 1 -15.49 -5.60 34.29
N SER A 2 -15.48 -6.86 33.89
CA SER A 2 -14.47 -7.38 32.97
C SER A 2 -14.75 -6.79 31.59
N THR A 3 -14.00 -5.76 31.20
CA THR A 3 -14.04 -5.21 29.84
C THR A 3 -13.53 -6.31 28.93
N GLN A 4 -14.43 -6.98 28.20
CA GLN A 4 -13.99 -7.91 27.16
C GLN A 4 -13.17 -7.11 26.15
N PRO A 5 -12.03 -7.65 25.69
CA PRO A 5 -11.25 -6.98 24.66
C PRO A 5 -12.13 -6.77 23.43
N ALA A 6 -11.92 -5.63 22.75
CA ALA A 6 -12.64 -5.32 21.52
C ALA A 6 -12.45 -6.45 20.50
N SER A 7 -13.48 -6.77 19.72
CA SER A 7 -13.33 -7.82 18.71
C SER A 7 -12.33 -7.41 17.64
N THR A 8 -11.67 -8.39 17.01
CA THR A 8 -10.76 -8.13 15.90
C THR A 8 -11.42 -7.30 14.79
N GLU A 9 -12.70 -7.55 14.49
CA GLU A 9 -13.47 -6.79 13.50
C GLU A 9 -13.65 -5.31 13.88
N GLN A 10 -13.85 -5.00 15.17
CA GLN A 10 -13.92 -3.63 15.65
C GLN A 10 -12.58 -2.92 15.48
N VAL A 11 -11.47 -3.62 15.79
CA VAL A 11 -10.13 -3.08 15.58
C VAL A 11 -9.87 -2.78 14.10
N TRP A 12 -10.25 -3.69 13.18
CA TRP A 12 -10.17 -3.41 11.74
C TRP A 12 -10.98 -2.19 11.32
N THR A 13 -12.15 -1.98 11.92
CA THR A 13 -12.99 -0.81 11.65
C THR A 13 -12.27 0.48 12.07
N TRP A 14 -11.71 0.52 13.29
CA TRP A 14 -10.96 1.67 13.79
C TRP A 14 -9.68 1.95 12.97
N LEU A 15 -8.96 0.90 12.57
CA LEU A 15 -7.79 1.05 11.69
C LEU A 15 -8.17 1.57 10.31
N GLY A 16 -9.41 1.35 9.85
CA GLY A 16 -9.94 1.92 8.62
C GLY A 16 -10.12 3.44 8.66
N GLU A 17 -10.16 4.04 9.84
CA GLU A 17 -10.24 5.51 10.02
C GLU A 17 -8.85 6.18 9.99
N VAL A 18 -7.77 5.40 10.08
CA VAL A 18 -6.40 5.91 10.06
C VAL A 18 -5.95 6.09 8.60
N SER A 19 -5.84 7.35 8.17
CA SER A 19 -5.33 7.72 6.84
C SER A 19 -3.81 7.63 6.73
N ASP A 20 -3.33 7.35 5.51
CA ASP A 20 -1.90 7.46 5.20
C ASP A 20 -1.43 8.93 5.21
N PRO A 21 -0.30 9.25 5.86
CA PRO A 21 0.18 10.63 5.98
C PRO A 21 0.63 11.23 4.64
N GLU A 22 0.99 10.41 3.65
CA GLU A 22 1.37 10.86 2.32
C GLU A 22 0.20 10.93 1.34
N ILE A 23 -0.86 10.16 1.60
CA ILE A 23 -2.08 10.08 0.79
C ILE A 23 -3.31 10.10 1.74
N PRO A 24 -3.78 11.29 2.16
CA PRO A 24 -4.84 11.41 3.17
C PRO A 24 -6.19 10.78 2.79
N VAL A 25 -6.39 10.51 1.50
CA VAL A 25 -7.63 9.93 0.95
C VAL A 25 -7.71 8.41 1.03
N ILE A 26 -6.65 7.72 1.45
CA ILE A 26 -6.63 6.25 1.58
C ILE A 26 -6.28 5.84 3.01
N SER A 27 -7.01 4.88 3.54
CA SER A 27 -6.72 4.32 4.87
C SER A 27 -5.55 3.34 4.81
N VAL A 28 -4.88 3.13 5.94
CA VAL A 28 -3.81 2.13 6.07
C VAL A 28 -4.32 0.69 5.85
N VAL A 29 -5.62 0.46 6.05
CA VAL A 29 -6.30 -0.82 5.75
C VAL A 29 -6.54 -0.96 4.24
N ASP A 30 -7.07 0.06 3.58
CA ASP A 30 -7.34 0.05 2.13
C ASP A 30 -6.06 0.00 1.29
N LEU A 31 -4.99 0.61 1.80
CA LEU A 31 -3.66 0.50 1.21
C LEU A 31 -3.04 -0.89 1.44
N GLY A 32 -3.61 -1.71 2.32
CA GLY A 32 -3.11 -3.05 2.63
C GLY A 32 -1.83 -3.07 3.46
N ILE A 33 -1.52 -1.96 4.17
CA ILE A 33 -0.39 -1.88 5.11
C ILE A 33 -0.67 -2.77 6.32
N VAL A 34 -1.89 -2.73 6.86
CA VAL A 34 -2.30 -3.63 7.95
C VAL A 34 -2.54 -5.04 7.39
N ARG A 35 -1.85 -6.03 7.93
CA ARG A 35 -1.86 -7.42 7.45
C ARG A 35 -2.62 -8.38 8.35
N ALA A 36 -2.49 -8.19 9.65
CA ALA A 36 -3.12 -9.03 10.65
C ALA A 36 -3.38 -8.21 11.90
N VAL A 37 -4.45 -8.58 12.59
CA VAL A 37 -4.81 -8.07 13.89
C VAL A 37 -5.13 -9.29 14.74
N ASP A 38 -4.35 -9.50 15.78
CA ASP A 38 -4.44 -10.63 16.69
C ASP A 38 -4.48 -10.13 18.14
N TRP A 39 -4.95 -10.99 19.05
CA TRP A 39 -4.93 -10.73 20.49
C TRP A 39 -4.00 -11.71 21.18
N ASP A 40 -3.05 -11.17 21.94
CA ASP A 40 -2.15 -11.90 22.83
C ASP A 40 -2.54 -11.54 24.27
N ASP A 41 -3.46 -12.32 24.83
CA ASP A 41 -4.18 -12.04 26.09
C ASP A 41 -4.86 -10.65 26.08
N ALA A 42 -4.26 -9.67 26.77
CA ALA A 42 -4.75 -8.30 26.86
C ALA A 42 -4.07 -7.33 25.87
N THR A 43 -3.11 -7.83 25.07
CA THR A 43 -2.33 -7.02 24.13
C THR A 43 -2.85 -7.19 22.71
N CYS A 44 -3.27 -6.10 22.08
CA CYS A 44 -3.62 -6.08 20.66
C CYS A 44 -2.33 -6.07 19.83
N VAL A 45 -2.13 -7.10 19.02
CA VAL A 45 -0.99 -7.24 18.14
C VAL A 45 -1.42 -6.89 16.72
N VAL A 46 -0.84 -5.82 16.17
CA VAL A 46 -1.13 -5.37 14.80
C VAL A 46 0.11 -5.57 13.95
N THR A 47 -0.02 -6.37 12.89
CA THR A 47 1.05 -6.60 11.93
C THR A 47 0.92 -5.62 10.78
N ILE A 48 1.96 -4.83 10.54
CA ILE A 48 2.04 -3.86 9.44
C ILE A 48 3.17 -4.22 8.49
N THR A 49 2.97 -4.01 7.20
CA THR A 49 4.00 -4.18 6.17
C THR A 49 4.17 -2.88 5.38
N PRO A 50 5.41 -2.36 5.23
CA PRO A 50 5.65 -1.12 4.53
C PRO A 50 5.48 -1.29 3.01
N THR A 51 4.99 -0.25 2.34
CA THR A 51 4.85 -0.20 0.87
C THR A 51 6.19 -0.25 0.14
N TYR A 52 7.29 0.11 0.80
CA TYR A 52 8.65 -0.17 0.34
C TYR A 52 9.63 -0.35 1.53
N SER A 53 10.72 -1.08 1.31
CA SER A 53 11.75 -1.30 2.34
C SER A 53 12.44 0.02 2.72
N GLY A 54 12.17 0.54 3.92
CA GLY A 54 12.77 1.79 4.42
C GLY A 54 11.86 3.01 4.33
N CYS A 55 10.54 2.82 4.22
CA CYS A 55 9.56 3.90 4.24
C CYS A 55 9.67 4.74 5.54
N PRO A 56 10.05 6.03 5.46
CA PRO A 56 10.20 6.88 6.63
C PRO A 56 8.85 7.16 7.32
N ALA A 57 7.75 7.07 6.56
CA ALA A 57 6.40 7.27 7.07
C ALA A 57 5.93 6.13 7.98
N MET A 58 6.65 5.01 8.08
CA MET A 58 6.24 3.88 8.92
C MET A 58 6.15 4.21 10.39
N THR A 59 7.06 5.07 10.90
CA THR A 59 6.99 5.50 12.30
C THR A 59 5.74 6.34 12.55
N VAL A 60 5.42 7.25 11.62
CA VAL A 60 4.21 8.09 11.71
C VAL A 60 2.95 7.25 11.63
N ILE A 61 2.91 6.26 10.73
CA ILE A 61 1.79 5.32 10.61
C ILE A 61 1.67 4.48 11.89
N ALA A 62 2.78 4.00 12.44
CA ALA A 62 2.78 3.23 13.68
C ALA A 62 2.24 4.04 14.87
N ASP A 63 2.64 5.31 14.97
CA ASP A 63 2.17 6.19 16.04
C ASP A 63 0.69 6.54 15.86
N ALA A 64 0.24 6.85 14.64
CA ALA A 64 -1.17 7.09 14.34
C ALA A 64 -2.07 5.87 14.65
N VAL A 65 -1.61 4.67 14.30
CA VAL A 65 -2.30 3.42 14.64
C VAL A 65 -2.39 3.22 16.16
N ARG A 66 -1.30 3.46 16.90
CA ARG A 66 -1.31 3.38 18.37
C ARG A 66 -2.27 4.39 18.98
N GLU A 67 -2.23 5.64 18.51
CA GLU A 67 -3.08 6.71 19.01
C GLU A 67 -4.56 6.40 18.78
N ALA A 68 -4.93 5.95 17.58
CA ALA A 68 -6.30 5.54 17.27
C ALA A 68 -6.78 4.42 18.22
N LEU A 69 -5.99 3.37 18.40
CA LEU A 69 -6.35 2.24 19.27
C LEU A 69 -6.40 2.64 20.75
N HIS A 70 -5.49 3.49 21.22
CA HIS A 70 -5.56 4.05 22.58
C HIS A 70 -6.82 4.89 22.78
N GLY A 71 -7.21 5.70 21.79
CA GLY A 71 -8.42 6.51 21.81
C GLY A 71 -9.70 5.68 21.95
N HIS A 72 -9.69 4.46 21.42
CA HIS A 72 -10.79 3.49 21.56
C HIS A 72 -10.69 2.60 22.81
N GLY A 73 -9.74 2.87 23.71
CA GLY A 73 -9.62 2.18 24.99
C GLY A 73 -8.86 0.86 24.93
N VAL A 74 -7.97 0.66 23.94
CA VAL A 74 -7.03 -0.48 23.88
C VAL A 74 -5.68 -0.04 24.44
N PRO A 75 -5.37 -0.29 25.73
CA PRO A 75 -4.19 0.28 26.40
C PRO A 75 -2.86 -0.40 26.03
N HIS A 76 -2.91 -1.64 25.55
CA HIS A 76 -1.73 -2.43 25.23
C HIS A 76 -1.72 -2.77 23.74
N VAL A 77 -0.94 -2.01 22.96
CA VAL A 77 -0.80 -2.20 21.51
C VAL A 77 0.64 -2.56 21.17
N ARG A 78 0.83 -3.71 20.54
CA ARG A 78 2.12 -4.16 20.01
C ARG A 78 2.06 -4.15 18.48
N LEU A 79 2.88 -3.30 17.86
CA LEU A 79 3.04 -3.27 16.41
C LEU A 79 4.19 -4.16 15.97
N VAL A 80 3.93 -5.03 15.00
CA VAL A 80 4.92 -5.93 14.39
C VAL A 80 5.15 -5.48 12.95
N ASN A 81 6.37 -5.08 12.64
CA ASN A 81 6.75 -4.73 11.28
C ASN A 81 7.19 -5.99 10.52
N GLN A 82 6.37 -6.44 9.57
CA GLN A 82 6.64 -7.60 8.75
C GLN A 82 7.19 -7.15 7.40
N LEU A 83 8.45 -7.50 7.11
CA LEU A 83 9.12 -7.18 5.83
C LEU A 83 9.01 -8.32 4.79
N SER A 84 8.58 -9.51 5.23
CA SER A 84 8.42 -10.69 4.36
C SER A 84 7.07 -11.36 4.63
N PRO A 85 6.24 -11.61 3.61
CA PRO A 85 6.44 -11.23 2.21
C PRO A 85 6.46 -9.70 2.01
N ALA A 86 7.11 -9.24 0.95
CA ALA A 86 7.12 -7.82 0.57
C ALA A 86 5.69 -7.37 0.21
N TRP A 87 5.39 -6.09 0.46
CA TRP A 87 4.11 -5.50 0.09
C TRP A 87 3.93 -5.52 -1.42
N THR A 88 2.75 -5.94 -1.86
CA THR A 88 2.33 -5.92 -3.27
C THR A 88 1.09 -5.05 -3.42
N THR A 89 0.97 -4.42 -4.58
CA THR A 89 -0.22 -3.67 -5.00
C THR A 89 -1.49 -4.50 -5.07
N ASP A 90 -1.38 -5.84 -5.11
CA ASP A 90 -2.50 -6.76 -5.02
C ASP A 90 -3.22 -6.71 -3.66
N TRP A 91 -2.58 -6.17 -2.62
CA TRP A 91 -3.18 -6.03 -1.29
C TRP A 91 -4.04 -4.79 -1.13
N MET A 92 -4.08 -3.90 -2.12
CA MET A 92 -4.92 -2.72 -2.10
C MET A 92 -6.39 -3.07 -2.36
N SER A 93 -7.29 -2.51 -1.56
CA SER A 93 -8.73 -2.64 -1.79
C SER A 93 -9.17 -1.90 -3.06
N GLU A 94 -10.29 -2.32 -3.65
CA GLU A 94 -10.87 -1.62 -4.81
C GLU A 94 -11.29 -0.18 -4.44
N ALA A 95 -11.75 0.03 -3.20
CA ALA A 95 -12.05 1.36 -2.68
C ALA A 95 -10.78 2.23 -2.62
N GLY A 96 -9.66 1.67 -2.16
CA GLY A 96 -8.36 2.35 -2.14
C GLY A 96 -7.87 2.74 -3.55
N LYS A 97 -7.99 1.82 -4.51
CA LYS A 97 -7.65 2.11 -5.92
C LYS A 97 -8.53 3.20 -6.53
N ALA A 98 -9.83 3.22 -6.20
CA ALA A 98 -10.76 4.26 -6.63
C ALA A 98 -10.44 5.62 -5.99
N ALA A 99 -10.11 5.64 -4.70
CA ALA A 99 -9.71 6.85 -3.98
C ALA A 99 -8.43 7.47 -4.55
N LEU A 100 -7.41 6.64 -4.86
CA LEU A 100 -6.21 7.11 -5.55
C LEU A 100 -6.54 7.79 -6.88
N LYS A 101 -7.37 7.14 -7.70
CA LYS A 101 -7.77 7.69 -9.00
C LYS A 101 -8.50 9.02 -8.85
N GLY A 102 -9.43 9.12 -7.89
CA GLY A 102 -10.16 10.35 -7.59
C GLY A 102 -9.26 11.49 -7.10
N TYR A 103 -8.14 11.15 -6.43
CA TYR A 103 -7.13 12.09 -5.98
C TYR A 103 -6.11 12.47 -7.07
N GLY A 104 -6.24 11.92 -8.28
CA GLY A 104 -5.32 12.21 -9.37
C GLY A 104 -4.04 11.36 -9.36
N ILE A 105 -3.98 10.28 -8.57
CA ILE A 105 -2.90 9.31 -8.59
C ILE A 105 -3.34 8.11 -9.43
N ALA A 106 -2.57 7.75 -10.44
CA ALA A 106 -2.85 6.57 -11.25
C ALA A 106 -2.60 5.31 -10.40
N PRO A 107 -3.61 4.44 -10.22
CA PRO A 107 -3.44 3.18 -9.49
C PRO A 107 -2.50 2.24 -10.25
N PRO A 108 -1.87 1.28 -9.54
CA PRO A 108 -0.95 0.33 -10.13
C PRO A 108 -1.63 -0.52 -11.21
N ALA A 109 -1.02 -0.60 -12.40
CA ALA A 109 -1.61 -1.24 -13.57
C ALA A 109 -1.13 -2.68 -13.82
N GLN A 110 -0.15 -3.17 -13.05
CA GLN A 110 0.37 -4.53 -13.14
C GLN A 110 0.22 -5.25 -11.80
N GLN A 111 -0.19 -6.52 -11.85
CA GLN A 111 0.01 -7.44 -10.73
C GLN A 111 1.49 -7.78 -10.64
N VAL A 112 1.99 -7.94 -9.42
CA VAL A 112 3.41 -8.23 -9.19
C VAL A 112 3.69 -9.62 -9.75
N VAL A 113 4.66 -9.73 -10.67
CA VAL A 113 5.10 -11.03 -11.18
C VAL A 113 5.90 -11.69 -10.06
N ASP A 114 5.36 -12.73 -9.46
CA ASP A 114 6.04 -13.51 -8.42
C ASP A 114 7.27 -14.22 -9.02
N ILE A 115 8.45 -13.63 -8.79
CA ILE A 115 9.74 -14.18 -9.22
C ILE A 115 10.28 -15.26 -8.28
N THR A 116 9.58 -15.58 -7.19
CA THR A 116 10.03 -16.58 -6.21
C THR A 116 10.13 -17.98 -6.85
N GLY A 117 9.32 -18.24 -7.90
CA GLY A 117 9.39 -19.45 -8.72
C GLY A 117 10.55 -19.53 -9.72
N LEU A 118 11.32 -18.46 -9.94
CA LEU A 118 12.48 -18.47 -10.84
C LEU A 118 13.74 -19.10 -10.23
N ARG A 119 13.71 -19.45 -8.93
CA ARG A 119 14.83 -20.11 -8.24
C ARG A 119 14.93 -21.61 -8.53
N SER A 120 13.93 -22.22 -9.18
CA SER A 120 13.83 -23.68 -9.39
C SER A 120 14.57 -24.21 -10.64
N GLY A 121 15.40 -23.41 -11.33
CA GLY A 121 15.99 -23.88 -12.58
C GLY A 121 17.19 -23.07 -13.06
N LEU A 122 18.34 -23.19 -12.37
CA LEU A 122 19.62 -22.61 -12.81
C LEU A 122 20.16 -23.20 -14.14
N HIS A 123 19.43 -24.14 -14.78
CA HIS A 123 19.87 -24.86 -15.98
C HIS A 123 18.97 -24.69 -17.21
N ALA A 124 17.87 -23.93 -17.12
CA ALA A 124 17.06 -23.60 -18.29
C ALA A 124 17.25 -22.11 -18.60
N GLY A 125 17.88 -21.81 -19.74
CA GLY A 125 18.17 -20.44 -20.16
C GLY A 125 16.97 -19.52 -19.97
N VAL A 126 17.13 -18.49 -19.13
CA VAL A 126 16.13 -17.46 -18.89
C VAL A 126 15.91 -16.73 -20.21
N LYS A 127 14.90 -17.17 -20.99
CA LYS A 127 14.35 -16.35 -22.05
C LYS A 127 13.87 -15.08 -21.35
N ARG A 128 14.58 -13.97 -21.58
CA ARG A 128 14.12 -12.62 -21.19
C ARG A 128 12.83 -12.37 -21.96
N VAL A 129 11.71 -12.84 -21.42
CA VAL A 129 10.39 -12.43 -21.89
C VAL A 129 10.36 -10.93 -21.63
N ALA A 130 10.31 -10.15 -22.71
CA ALA A 130 10.21 -8.71 -22.63
C ALA A 130 9.01 -8.41 -21.72
N ALA A 131 9.27 -7.74 -20.58
CA ALA A 131 8.20 -7.33 -19.69
C ALA A 131 7.19 -6.53 -20.50
N PRO A 132 5.89 -6.84 -20.43
CA PRO A 132 4.88 -6.12 -21.19
C PRO A 132 4.99 -4.63 -20.87
N LYS A 133 4.99 -3.79 -21.92
CA LYS A 133 5.08 -2.33 -21.79
C LYS A 133 3.95 -1.86 -20.88
N LEU A 134 4.31 -1.39 -19.69
CA LEU A 134 3.36 -0.87 -18.70
C LEU A 134 2.56 0.29 -19.32
N VAL A 135 1.24 0.13 -19.44
CA VAL A 135 0.33 1.17 -19.93
C VAL A 135 -0.35 1.81 -18.73
N VAL A 136 0.12 3.00 -18.33
CA VAL A 136 -0.47 3.77 -17.24
C VAL A 136 -1.58 4.67 -17.80
N VAL A 137 -2.77 4.61 -17.21
CA VAL A 137 -3.91 5.43 -17.62
C VAL A 137 -3.87 6.78 -16.89
N CYS A 138 -4.03 7.88 -17.62
CA CYS A 138 -4.12 9.21 -17.04
C CYS A 138 -5.37 9.32 -16.14
N PRO A 139 -5.22 9.74 -14.87
CA PRO A 139 -6.36 9.83 -13.95
C PRO A 139 -7.29 10.99 -14.30
N ASN A 140 -6.79 12.06 -14.94
CA ASN A 140 -7.60 13.23 -15.27
C ASN A 140 -8.45 13.08 -16.55
N CYS A 141 -7.86 12.58 -17.65
CA CYS A 141 -8.57 12.46 -18.94
C CYS A 141 -8.86 11.01 -19.38
N GLY A 142 -8.34 10.00 -18.67
CA GLY A 142 -8.52 8.59 -19.04
C GLY A 142 -7.67 8.11 -20.23
N SER A 143 -6.80 8.96 -20.80
CA SER A 143 -5.93 8.57 -21.91
C SER A 143 -4.88 7.53 -21.50
N ARG A 144 -4.59 6.61 -22.43
CA ARG A 144 -3.48 5.64 -22.33
C ARG A 144 -2.17 6.18 -22.92
N HIS A 145 -2.20 7.37 -23.51
CA HIS A 145 -1.06 8.01 -24.15
C HIS A 145 -0.23 8.77 -23.10
N THR A 146 0.50 8.03 -22.29
CA THR A 146 1.28 8.56 -21.18
C THR A 146 2.76 8.21 -21.33
N ALA A 147 3.62 9.10 -20.86
CA ALA A 147 5.06 8.95 -20.89
C ALA A 147 5.65 9.07 -19.48
N LEU A 148 6.52 8.14 -19.11
CA LEU A 148 7.30 8.23 -17.88
C LEU A 148 8.26 9.42 -17.99
N THR A 149 8.19 10.32 -17.02
CA THR A 149 9.09 11.49 -16.94
C THR A 149 10.20 11.23 -15.95
N SER A 150 9.89 10.64 -14.78
CA SER A 150 10.86 10.30 -13.74
C SER A 150 10.43 9.05 -12.98
N GLN A 151 11.37 8.18 -12.61
CA GLN A 151 11.11 7.02 -11.74
C GLN A 151 10.82 7.42 -10.28
N PHE A 152 11.01 8.69 -9.94
CA PHE A 152 10.76 9.28 -8.63
C PHE A 152 9.64 10.32 -8.77
N GLY A 153 8.57 10.14 -7.99
CA GLY A 153 7.44 11.08 -7.87
C GLY A 153 7.49 11.87 -6.56
N SER A 154 6.33 12.31 -6.08
CA SER A 154 6.22 13.03 -4.80
C SER A 154 6.70 12.22 -3.59
N THR A 155 6.61 10.89 -3.66
CA THR A 155 7.04 9.98 -2.60
C THR A 155 7.78 8.79 -3.20
N PRO A 156 8.61 8.05 -2.42
CA PRO A 156 9.42 6.96 -2.96
C PRO A 156 8.61 5.82 -3.58
N CYS A 157 7.36 5.62 -3.17
CA CYS A 157 6.44 4.65 -3.76
C CYS A 157 5.80 5.13 -5.08
N LYS A 158 5.98 6.40 -5.47
CA LYS A 158 5.40 6.99 -6.68
C LYS A 158 6.46 7.25 -7.77
N ALA A 159 6.00 7.31 -9.02
CA ALA A 159 6.76 7.73 -10.20
C ALA A 159 6.00 8.83 -10.94
N LEU A 160 6.71 9.76 -11.57
CA LEU A 160 6.09 10.89 -12.27
C LEU A 160 5.86 10.56 -13.74
N TYR A 161 4.61 10.67 -14.17
CA TYR A 161 4.17 10.51 -15.56
C TYR A 161 3.63 11.82 -16.12
N LYS A 162 3.60 11.92 -17.44
CA LYS A 162 2.95 13.01 -18.17
C LYS A 162 1.99 12.42 -19.20
N CYS A 163 0.75 12.91 -19.23
CA CYS A 163 -0.15 12.58 -20.32
C CYS A 163 0.23 13.39 -21.56
N LEU A 164 0.25 12.77 -22.74
CA LEU A 164 0.56 13.46 -23.99
C LEU A 164 -0.68 14.10 -24.63
N ASP A 165 -1.89 13.67 -24.24
CA ASP A 165 -3.14 14.22 -24.76
C ASP A 165 -3.58 15.46 -23.97
N CYS A 166 -3.77 15.35 -22.64
CA CYS A 166 -4.12 16.52 -21.81
C CYS A 166 -2.91 17.33 -21.33
N ARG A 167 -1.67 16.84 -21.55
CA ARG A 167 -0.39 17.49 -21.18
C ARG A 167 -0.14 17.68 -19.68
N GLU A 168 -1.01 17.17 -18.82
CA GLU A 168 -0.84 17.28 -17.37
C GLU A 168 0.14 16.22 -16.81
N PRO A 169 1.01 16.61 -15.86
CA PRO A 169 1.78 15.67 -15.06
C PRO A 169 0.91 15.02 -13.98
N PHE A 170 1.18 13.76 -13.65
CA PHE A 170 0.49 13.03 -12.58
C PHE A 170 1.41 11.96 -11.97
N ASP A 171 1.14 11.60 -10.71
CA ASP A 171 1.86 10.53 -10.02
C ASP A 171 1.24 9.16 -10.34
N TYR A 172 2.10 8.17 -10.54
CA TYR A 172 1.77 6.76 -10.67
C TYR A 172 2.28 6.00 -9.45
N PHE A 173 1.42 5.21 -8.82
CA PHE A 173 1.82 4.35 -7.71
C PHE A 173 2.55 3.09 -8.23
N LYS A 174 3.82 2.91 -7.87
CA LYS A 174 4.65 1.82 -8.39
C LYS A 174 4.25 0.47 -7.82
N CYS A 175 4.32 -0.56 -8.66
CA CYS A 175 4.25 -1.95 -8.22
C CYS A 175 5.62 -2.36 -7.64
N HIS A 176 5.63 -3.01 -6.48
CA HIS A 176 6.81 -3.58 -5.84
C HIS A 176 6.57 -5.07 -5.57
#